data_AF-K2DYF1-F1
#
_entry.id   AF-K2DYF1-F1
#
_cell.length_a   1.000
_cell.length_b   1.000
_cell.length_c   1.000
_cell.angle_alpha   90.00
_cell.angle_beta   90.00
_cell.angle_gamma   90.00
#
_symmetry.space_group_name_H-M   'P 1'
#
loop_
_entity.id
_entity.type
_entity.pdbx_description
1 polymer ?
#
loop_
_entity_poly.entity_id
_entity_poly.type
_entity_poly.pdbx_seq_one_letter_code
_entity_poly.pdbx_strand_id
1 'polypeptide(L)' 'MVIRCRFRCLPLEQWNVKREYLRRLKAAFDAAGIEIPYPHLTVYAGQNHAGKAPAFQVRPLETA' A
#
# COMPACT_ATOMS: atom_id res chain seq x y z
N MET A 1 -5.81 -0.84 8.50
CA MET A 1 -5.38 -1.38 9.82
C MET A 1 -3.85 -1.43 9.85
N VAL A 2 -3.20 -1.09 10.96
CA VAL A 2 -1.73 -1.13 11.07
C VAL A 2 -1.33 -2.08 12.20
N ILE A 3 -0.58 -3.14 11.85
CA ILE A 3 -0.02 -4.10 12.82
C ILE A 3 1.41 -3.66 13.14
N ARG A 4 1.74 -3.48 14.43
CA ARG A 4 3.08 -3.13 14.90
C ARG A 4 3.70 -4.31 15.65
N CYS A 5 4.91 -4.70 15.27
CA CYS A 5 5.68 -5.75 15.94
C CYS A 5 6.93 -5.14 16.59
N ARG A 6 7.32 -5.64 17.77
CA ARG A 6 8.52 -5.22 18.50
C ARG A 6 9.36 -6.44 18.84
N PHE A 7 10.66 -6.33 18.64
CA PHE A 7 11.62 -7.39 18.92
C PHE A 7 12.76 -6.85 19.77
N ARG A 8 13.29 -7.66 20.68
CA ARG A 8 14.56 -7.37 21.34
C ARG A 8 15.67 -8.03 20.52
N CYS A 9 16.66 -7.24 20.12
CA CYS A 9 17.82 -7.71 19.37
C CYS A 9 19.09 -7.36 20.13
N LEU A 10 20.19 -7.99 19.76
CA LEU A 10 21.51 -7.55 20.18
C LEU A 10 21.80 -6.13 19.63
N PRO A 11 22.67 -5.34 20.28
CA PRO A 11 23.12 -4.07 19.74
C PRO A 11 23.65 -4.24 18.30
N LEU A 12 23.43 -3.26 17.43
CA LEU A 12 23.79 -3.25 16.00
C LEU A 12 23.01 -4.23 15.09
N GLU A 13 22.45 -5.33 15.62
CA GLU A 13 21.72 -6.35 14.82
C GLU A 13 20.29 -5.96 14.43
N GLN A 14 19.80 -4.81 14.91
CA GLN A 14 18.42 -4.35 14.70
C GLN A 14 17.99 -4.34 13.22
N TRP A 15 18.91 -3.99 12.32
CA TRP A 15 18.62 -3.89 10.88
C TRP A 15 18.60 -5.26 10.22
N ASN A 16 19.54 -6.14 10.58
CA ASN A 16 19.61 -7.51 10.08
C ASN A 16 18.34 -8.28 10.45
N VAL A 17 17.94 -8.22 11.72
CA VAL A 17 16.72 -8.87 12.21
C VAL A 17 15.48 -8.30 11.53
N LYS A 18 15.38 -6.97 11.39
CA LYS A 18 14.24 -6.33 10.72
C LYS A 18 14.12 -6.78 9.25
N ARG A 19 15.24 -6.84 8.52
CA ARG A 19 15.25 -7.26 7.11
C ARG A 19 14.87 -8.72 6.94
N GLU A 20 15.45 -9.59 7.75
CA GLU A 20 15.14 -11.02 7.75
C GLU A 20 13.65 -11.23 8.05
N TYR A 21 13.13 -10.55 9.07
CA TYR A 21 11.70 -10.58 9.43
C TYR A 21 10.80 -10.13 8.28
N LEU A 22 11.05 -8.96 7.67
CA LEU A 22 10.21 -8.43 6.60
C LEU A 22 10.19 -9.35 5.36
N ARG A 23 11.32 -9.98 5.03
CA ARG A 23 11.40 -10.95 3.93
C ARG A 23 10.57 -12.21 4.21
N ARG A 24 10.64 -12.76 5.44
CA ARG A 24 9.80 -13.92 5.82
C ARG A 24 8.32 -13.55 5.85
N LEU A 25 8.02 -12.36 6.36
CA LEU A 25 6.65 -11.85 6.44
C LEU A 25 6.02 -11.73 5.06
N LYS A 26 6.74 -11.16 4.08
CA LYS A 26 6.26 -11.06 2.70
C LYS A 26 5.96 -12.44 2.11
N ALA A 27 6.89 -13.38 2.22
CA ALA A 27 6.69 -14.74 1.71
C ALA A 27 5.51 -15.47 2.38
N ALA A 28 5.33 -15.28 3.69
CA ALA A 28 4.20 -15.84 4.42
C ALA A 28 2.85 -15.21 4.01
N PHE A 29 2.83 -13.90 3.78
CA PHE A 29 1.63 -13.19 3.33
C PHE A 29 1.23 -13.63 1.93
N ASP A 30 2.21 -13.80 1.04
CA ASP A 30 1.98 -14.30 -0.32
C ASP A 30 1.41 -15.73 -0.29
N ALA A 31 1.99 -16.61 0.53
CA ALA A 31 1.52 -18.00 0.68
C ALA A 31 0.11 -18.09 1.31
N ALA A 32 -0.24 -17.15 2.18
CA ALA A 32 -1.56 -17.06 2.81
C ALA A 32 -2.59 -16.31 1.95
N GLY A 33 -2.20 -15.74 0.80
CA GLY A 33 -3.08 -14.93 -0.05
C GLY A 33 -3.49 -13.59 0.59
N ILE A 34 -2.70 -13.06 1.52
CA ILE A 34 -2.96 -11.77 2.16
C ILE A 34 -2.39 -10.65 1.30
N GLU A 35 -3.27 -9.89 0.64
CA GLU A 35 -2.87 -8.75 -0.19
C GLU A 35 -2.44 -7.54 0.66
N ILE A 36 -1.34 -6.90 0.25
CA ILE A 36 -0.88 -5.62 0.83
C ILE A 36 -1.66 -4.50 0.13
N PRO A 37 -2.46 -3.70 0.87
CA PRO A 37 -3.36 -2.74 0.25
C PRO A 37 -2.61 -1.60 -0.43
N TYR A 38 -3.06 -1.25 -1.64
CA TYR A 38 -2.63 -0.05 -2.35
C TYR A 38 -3.39 1.19 -1.85
N PRO A 39 -2.82 2.40 -1.98
CA PRO A 39 -3.53 3.62 -1.65
C PRO A 39 -4.75 3.79 -2.58
N HIS A 40 -5.95 3.78 -1.99
CA HIS A 40 -7.18 4.06 -2.72
C HIS A 40 -7.41 5.57 -2.78
N LEU A 41 -7.54 6.13 -3.99
CA LEU A 41 -7.93 7.51 -4.22
C LEU A 41 -9.32 7.55 -4.86
N THR A 42 -10.30 8.13 -4.15
CA THR A 42 -11.60 8.42 -4.73
C THR A 42 -11.57 9.81 -5.35
N VAL A 43 -11.70 9.91 -6.66
CA VAL A 43 -11.79 11.21 -7.36
C VAL A 43 -13.24 11.54 -7.66
N TYR A 44 -13.68 12.72 -7.25
CA TYR A 44 -14.99 13.26 -7.59
C TYR A 44 -14.86 14.22 -8.76
N ALA A 45 -15.51 13.91 -9.88
CA ALA A 45 -15.67 14.86 -10.98
C ALA A 45 -16.67 15.94 -10.52
N GLY A 46 -16.18 17.16 -10.26
CA GLY A 46 -17.02 18.26 -9.80
C GLY A 46 -18.15 18.57 -10.78
N GLN A 47 -19.38 18.68 -10.28
CA GLN A 47 -20.49 19.27 -11.03
C GLN A 47 -20.38 20.79 -10.98
N ASN A 48 -20.52 21.46 -12.13
CA ASN A 48 -20.71 22.90 -12.14
C ASN A 48 -22.13 23.25 -11.61
N HIS A 49 -22.34 24.52 -11.26
CA HIS A 49 -23.62 25.04 -10.75
C HIS A 49 -24.82 24.82 -11.71
N ALA A 50 -24.55 24.48 -12.98
CA ALA A 50 -25.53 24.20 -14.04
C ALA A 50 -25.80 22.70 -14.26
N GLY A 51 -25.31 21.82 -13.36
CA GLY A 51 -25.57 20.38 -13.39
C GLY A 51 -24.81 19.60 -14.48
N LYS A 52 -23.87 20.22 -15.20
CA LYS A 52 -23.04 19.56 -16.21
C LYS A 52 -21.61 19.37 -15.71
N ALA A 53 -21.20 18.14 -15.45
CA ALA A 53 -19.79 17.83 -15.25
C ALA A 53 -19.09 17.65 -16.61
N PRO A 54 -17.90 18.26 -16.87
CA PRO A 54 -17.10 17.90 -18.02
C PRO A 54 -16.64 16.44 -17.91
N ALA A 55 -16.49 15.74 -19.04
CA ALA A 55 -16.06 14.35 -19.07
C ALA A 55 -14.70 14.21 -18.36
N PHE A 56 -14.66 13.37 -17.32
CA PHE A 56 -13.44 13.13 -16.56
C PHE A 56 -12.48 12.27 -17.40
N GLN A 57 -11.59 12.93 -18.14
CA GLN A 57 -10.58 12.26 -18.97
C GLN A 57 -9.48 11.69 -18.08
N VAL A 58 -9.66 10.46 -17.61
CA VAL A 58 -8.59 9.69 -16.96
C VAL A 58 -7.63 9.17 -18.03
N ARG A 59 -6.36 9.57 -17.94
CA ARG A 59 -5.27 8.86 -18.64
C ARG A 59 -4.86 7.68 -17.75
N PRO A 60 -5.07 6.42 -18.16
CA PRO A 60 -4.57 5.28 -17.41
C PRO A 60 -3.05 5.38 -17.32
N LEU A 61 -2.49 5.14 -16.14
CA LEU A 61 -1.04 4.96 -15.99
C LEU A 61 -0.71 3.56 -16.52
N GLU A 62 -0.08 3.52 -17.68
CA GLU A 62 0.47 2.31 -18.29
C GLU A 62 1.47 1.63 -17.33
N THR A 63 1.19 0.38 -16.99
CA THR A 63 2.03 -0.44 -16.10
C THR A 63 3.16 -1.04 -16.94
N ALA A 64 4.40 -0.76 -16.55
CA ALA A 64 5.62 -1.26 -17.20
C ALA A 64 5.94 -2.72 -16.82
#